data_AF-A0A1C4WLD8-F1
#
_entry.id   AF-A0A1C4WLD8-F1
#
_cell.length_a   1.000
_cell.length_b   1.000
_cell.length_c   1.000
_cell.angle_alpha   90.00
_cell.angle_beta   90.00
_cell.angle_gamma   90.00
#
_symmetry.space_group_name_H-M   'P 1'
#
loop_
_entity.id
_entity.type
_entity.pdbx_description
1 polymer ?
#
loop_
_entity_poly.entity_id
_entity_poly.type
_entity_poly.pdbx_seq_one_letter_code
_entity_poly.pdbx_strand_id
1 'polypeptide(L)'
;MTGRPHRTAPDDAGHPSDADPGKPLDADAGQPFDADTVHAVCRHMNADHADDSLLICRTLGGCPDATRARATGLDADGMDFAVAVAGIEVPVRIPFARRISERAEIRQEVVRMYEQACDALGVPPRSAERNSRSRPGLK
;
A
#
# COMPACT_ATOMS: atom_id res chain seq x y z
N MET A 1 21.05 43.66 61.22
CA MET A 1 20.10 42.61 60.79
C MET A 1 19.64 42.93 59.37
N THR A 2 20.30 42.43 58.32
CA THR A 2 20.13 41.10 57.65
C THR A 2 18.74 40.95 57.01
N GLY A 3 18.56 40.79 55.70
CA GLY A 3 19.53 40.57 54.64
C GLY A 3 18.88 40.59 53.24
N ARG A 4 19.74 40.72 52.22
CA ARG A 4 19.44 40.37 50.83
C ARG A 4 19.04 38.89 50.74
N PRO A 5 18.25 38.52 49.71
CA PRO A 5 18.87 37.72 48.65
C PRO A 5 18.33 38.08 47.26
N HIS A 6 19.15 38.65 46.37
CA HIS A 6 19.69 37.86 45.26
C HIS A 6 19.90 36.37 45.57
N ARG A 7 19.16 35.50 44.88
CA ARG A 7 19.60 34.15 44.56
C ARG A 7 18.99 33.74 43.23
N THR A 8 19.70 34.06 42.16
CA THR A 8 19.65 33.30 40.92
C THR A 8 20.35 31.97 41.21
N ALA A 9 19.65 30.87 41.05
CA ALA A 9 20.24 29.54 40.96
C ALA A 9 19.66 28.90 39.69
N PRO A 10 20.47 28.48 38.71
CA PRO A 10 20.07 27.46 37.77
C PRO A 10 20.30 26.10 38.45
N ASP A 11 19.23 25.45 38.89
CA ASP A 11 19.34 24.05 39.32
C ASP A 11 19.18 23.16 38.10
N ASP A 12 20.30 22.53 37.79
CA ASP A 12 20.52 21.44 36.87
C ASP A 12 19.66 20.24 37.32
N ALA A 13 18.48 20.11 36.73
CA ALA A 13 17.70 18.87 36.79
C ALA A 13 17.78 18.20 35.42
N GLY A 14 18.85 17.44 35.24
CA GLY A 14 19.00 16.48 34.14
C GLY A 14 17.74 15.61 34.05
N HIS A 15 17.07 15.70 32.91
CA HIS A 15 16.04 14.74 32.52
C HIS A 15 16.72 13.37 32.35
N PRO A 16 16.32 12.33 33.10
CA PRO A 16 16.77 10.99 32.80
C PRO A 16 16.21 10.55 31.46
N SER A 17 17.10 9.96 30.67
CA SER A 17 16.82 9.23 29.45
C SER A 17 15.69 8.22 29.65
N ASP A 18 14.57 8.45 28.97
CA ASP A 18 13.76 7.35 28.47
C ASP A 18 14.20 7.12 27.03
N ALA A 19 15.14 6.20 26.89
CA ALA A 19 15.49 5.58 25.64
C ALA A 19 14.45 4.48 25.37
N ASP A 20 13.58 4.69 24.40
CA ASP A 20 12.75 3.67 23.76
C ASP A 20 12.80 3.90 22.23
N PRO A 21 12.88 2.84 21.40
CA PRO A 21 14.05 2.55 20.61
C PRO A 21 13.79 2.88 19.14
N GLY A 22 14.85 3.30 18.45
CA GLY A 22 14.94 3.19 16.99
C GLY A 22 13.74 3.72 16.22
N LYS A 23 13.70 5.04 15.97
CA LYS A 23 13.26 5.49 14.64
C LYS A 23 13.99 4.60 13.62
N PRO A 24 13.32 3.74 12.85
CA PRO A 24 14.02 3.08 11.76
C PRO A 24 14.53 4.20 10.88
N LEU A 25 15.85 4.16 10.66
CA LEU A 25 16.58 5.07 9.81
C LEU A 25 15.78 5.34 8.55
N ASP A 26 15.58 6.62 8.23
CA ASP A 26 15.54 7.17 6.88
C ASP A 26 15.26 6.15 5.76
N ALA A 27 14.05 5.56 5.73
CA ALA A 27 13.52 4.85 4.57
C ALA A 27 12.57 5.75 3.76
N ASP A 28 12.27 6.94 4.28
CA ASP A 28 11.28 7.89 3.75
C ASP A 28 11.97 9.12 3.12
N ALA A 29 12.79 8.90 2.09
CA ALA A 29 13.47 10.00 1.38
C ALA A 29 12.95 10.23 -0.05
N GLY A 30 11.76 9.73 -0.39
CA GLY A 30 11.22 9.96 -1.74
C GLY A 30 9.86 9.36 -2.10
N GLN A 31 9.11 8.79 -1.15
CA GLN A 31 7.76 8.29 -1.42
C GLN A 31 6.69 9.34 -1.04
N PRO A 32 5.72 9.62 -1.91
CA PRO A 32 4.71 10.66 -1.72
C PRO A 32 3.57 10.21 -0.80
N PHE A 33 3.66 9.01 -0.20
CA PHE A 33 2.59 8.40 0.59
C PHE A 33 3.10 7.95 1.96
N ASP A 34 2.48 8.48 3.02
CA ASP A 34 2.67 7.98 4.39
C ASP A 34 2.29 6.51 4.53
N ALA A 35 2.96 5.81 5.45
CA ALA A 35 2.73 4.40 5.73
C ALA A 35 1.27 4.08 6.13
N ASP A 36 0.59 4.99 6.84
CA ASP A 36 -0.83 4.81 7.18
C ASP A 36 -1.74 4.85 5.93
N THR A 37 -1.44 5.75 4.99
CA THR A 37 -2.15 5.83 3.72
C THR A 37 -1.94 4.57 2.89
N VAL A 38 -0.69 4.11 2.78
CA VAL A 38 -0.35 2.86 2.08
C VAL A 38 -1.09 1.69 2.71
N HIS A 39 -1.05 1.56 4.03
CA HIS A 39 -1.72 0.47 4.74
C HIS A 39 -3.25 0.50 4.55
N ALA A 40 -3.87 1.68 4.61
CA ALA A 40 -5.30 1.84 4.35
C ALA A 40 -5.69 1.44 2.92
N VAL A 41 -4.90 1.84 1.92
CA VAL A 41 -5.10 1.46 0.51
C VAL A 41 -4.92 -0.05 0.32
N CYS A 42 -3.82 -0.62 0.82
CA CYS A 42 -3.56 -2.05 0.77
C CYS A 42 -4.69 -2.84 1.44
N ARG A 43 -5.17 -2.41 2.62
CA ARG A 43 -6.29 -3.06 3.32
C ARG A 43 -7.57 -3.05 2.47
N HIS A 44 -7.89 -1.93 1.83
CA HIS A 44 -9.05 -1.84 0.94
C HIS A 44 -8.90 -2.74 -0.29
N MET A 45 -7.73 -2.72 -0.95
CA MET A 45 -7.47 -3.62 -2.09
C MET A 45 -7.58 -5.09 -1.68
N ASN A 46 -7.09 -5.45 -0.51
CA ASN A 46 -7.17 -6.83 -0.02
C ASN A 46 -8.59 -7.25 0.39
N ALA A 47 -9.45 -6.32 0.79
CA ALA A 47 -10.82 -6.61 1.20
C ALA A 47 -11.78 -6.68 0.02
N ASP A 48 -11.69 -5.71 -0.90
CA ASP A 48 -12.65 -5.54 -1.99
C ASP A 48 -12.12 -6.05 -3.35
N HIS A 49 -10.79 -6.10 -3.53
CA HIS A 49 -10.11 -6.31 -4.81
C HIS A 49 -9.02 -7.40 -4.79
N ALA A 50 -9.11 -8.36 -3.86
CA ALA A 50 -8.09 -9.41 -3.73
C ALA A 50 -7.95 -10.26 -5.01
N ASP A 51 -9.07 -10.55 -5.66
CA ASP A 51 -9.10 -11.35 -6.89
C ASP A 51 -8.63 -10.54 -8.12
N ASP A 52 -8.86 -9.22 -8.13
CA ASP A 52 -8.29 -8.32 -9.15
C ASP A 52 -6.76 -8.23 -8.99
N SER A 53 -6.28 -8.15 -7.74
CA SER A 53 -4.85 -8.19 -7.41
C SER A 53 -4.20 -9.51 -7.86
N LEU A 54 -4.91 -10.63 -7.72
CA LEU A 54 -4.45 -11.94 -8.17
C LEU A 54 -4.30 -11.99 -9.70
N LEU A 55 -5.27 -11.45 -10.43
CA LEU A 55 -5.24 -11.40 -11.89
C LEU A 55 -4.03 -10.59 -12.39
N ILE A 56 -3.79 -9.42 -11.78
CA ILE A 56 -2.63 -8.57 -12.05
C ILE A 56 -1.32 -9.33 -11.77
N CYS A 57 -1.22 -9.99 -10.61
CA CYS A 57 -0.01 -10.74 -10.24
C CYS A 57 0.26 -11.97 -11.12
N ARG A 58 -0.79 -12.65 -11.60
CA ARG A 58 -0.65 -13.80 -12.50
C ARG A 58 -0.07 -13.43 -13.86
N THR A 59 -0.37 -12.21 -14.31
CA THR A 59 -0.01 -11.72 -15.64
C THR A 59 1.25 -10.86 -15.57
N LEU A 60 1.15 -9.68 -14.96
CA LEU A 60 2.21 -8.69 -14.85
C LEU A 60 3.28 -9.12 -13.83
N GLY A 61 2.88 -9.83 -12.79
CA GLY A 61 3.80 -10.40 -11.79
C GLY A 61 4.50 -11.68 -12.22
N GLY A 62 4.22 -12.21 -13.42
CA GLY A 62 4.87 -13.41 -13.95
C GLY A 62 4.59 -14.69 -13.16
N CYS A 63 3.55 -14.71 -12.32
CA CYS A 63 3.21 -15.83 -11.43
C CYS A 63 1.89 -16.49 -11.84
N PRO A 64 1.79 -17.15 -13.01
CA PRO A 64 0.52 -17.68 -13.52
C PRO A 64 -0.14 -18.71 -12.61
N ASP A 65 0.65 -19.44 -11.81
CA ASP A 65 0.19 -20.44 -10.84
C ASP A 65 -0.21 -19.84 -9.47
N ALA A 66 -0.14 -18.50 -9.31
CA ALA A 66 -0.57 -17.87 -8.06
C ALA A 66 -2.02 -18.22 -7.74
N THR A 67 -2.31 -18.60 -6.50
CA THR A 67 -3.65 -18.95 -6.01
C THR A 67 -4.28 -17.84 -5.17
N ARG A 68 -3.45 -16.94 -4.62
CA ARG A 68 -3.87 -15.80 -3.81
C ARG A 68 -2.89 -14.65 -4.02
N ALA A 69 -3.36 -13.42 -3.92
CA ALA A 69 -2.50 -12.24 -3.92
C ALA A 69 -3.01 -11.25 -2.87
N ARG A 70 -2.07 -10.57 -2.22
CA ARG A 70 -2.33 -9.58 -1.20
C ARG A 70 -1.41 -8.38 -1.39
N ALA A 71 -1.96 -7.19 -1.54
CA ALA A 71 -1.19 -5.96 -1.48
C ALA A 71 -0.53 -5.81 -0.10
N THR A 72 0.78 -5.68 -0.07
CA THR A 72 1.58 -5.49 1.16
C THR A 72 2.10 -4.06 1.29
N GLY A 73 2.34 -3.39 0.17
CA GLY A 73 2.84 -2.01 0.14
C GLY A 73 2.61 -1.37 -1.22
N LEU A 74 2.83 -0.07 -1.30
CA LEU A 74 2.85 0.69 -2.55
C LEU A 74 3.72 1.94 -2.37
N ASP A 75 4.36 2.36 -3.45
CA ASP A 75 5.18 3.57 -3.50
C ASP A 75 4.89 4.36 -4.79
N ALA A 76 5.63 5.44 -5.02
CA ALA A 76 5.51 6.23 -6.26
C ALA A 76 5.80 5.43 -7.54
N ASP A 77 6.66 4.42 -7.45
CA ASP A 77 7.22 3.71 -8.60
C ASP A 77 6.53 2.38 -8.89
N GLY A 78 5.77 1.84 -7.93
CA GLY A 78 5.17 0.52 -8.06
C GLY A 78 4.39 0.09 -6.84
N MET A 79 3.86 -1.12 -6.91
CA MET A 79 3.09 -1.75 -5.84
C MET A 79 3.65 -3.12 -5.50
N ASP A 80 3.75 -3.40 -4.20
CA ASP A 80 4.23 -4.66 -3.67
C ASP A 80 3.06 -5.55 -3.28
N PHE A 81 3.13 -6.80 -3.73
CA PHE A 81 2.15 -7.83 -3.50
C PHE A 81 2.82 -9.08 -2.95
N ALA A 82 2.22 -9.68 -1.93
CA ALA A 82 2.51 -11.04 -1.50
C ALA A 82 1.57 -12.01 -2.24
N VAL A 83 2.12 -12.88 -3.07
CA VAL A 83 1.36 -13.88 -3.85
C VAL A 83 1.60 -15.27 -3.30
N ALA A 84 0.56 -16.09 -3.17
CA ALA A 84 0.69 -17.47 -2.74
C ALA A 84 0.73 -18.40 -3.96
N VAL A 85 1.87 -19.02 -4.24
CA VAL A 85 2.06 -20.00 -5.33
C VAL A 85 2.30 -21.37 -4.70
N ALA A 86 1.47 -22.36 -5.02
CA ALA A 86 1.54 -23.70 -4.41
C ALA A 86 1.63 -23.71 -2.86
N GLY A 87 1.03 -22.72 -2.19
CA GLY A 87 1.08 -22.56 -0.73
C GLY A 87 2.31 -21.81 -0.18
N ILE A 88 3.20 -21.34 -1.05
CA ILE A 88 4.38 -20.54 -0.69
C ILE A 88 4.08 -19.07 -0.97
N GLU A 89 4.30 -18.20 0.01
CA GLU A 89 4.16 -16.76 -0.15
C GLU A 89 5.43 -16.17 -0.79
N VAL A 90 5.26 -15.53 -1.94
CA VAL A 90 6.31 -14.92 -2.75
C VAL A 90 6.05 -13.42 -2.85
N PRO A 91 7.00 -12.55 -2.46
CA PRO A 91 6.87 -11.12 -2.69
C PRO A 91 7.10 -10.81 -4.17
N VAL A 92 6.16 -10.10 -4.78
CA VAL A 92 6.15 -9.66 -6.16
C VAL A 92 5.95 -8.16 -6.18
N ARG A 93 6.87 -7.44 -6.80
CA ARG A 93 6.77 -6.01 -7.01
C ARG A 93 6.42 -5.73 -8.44
N ILE A 94 5.35 -4.96 -8.65
CA ILE A 94 4.87 -4.58 -9.97
C ILE A 94 5.14 -3.09 -10.17
N PRO A 95 6.08 -2.71 -11.05
CA PRO A 95 6.36 -1.31 -11.33
C PRO A 95 5.16 -0.66 -12.04
N PHE A 96 4.87 0.57 -11.67
CA PHE A 96 3.94 1.42 -12.39
C PHE A 96 4.56 1.87 -13.71
N ALA A 97 3.70 2.22 -14.67
CA ALA A 97 4.18 2.68 -15.96
C ALA A 97 4.71 4.11 -15.89
N ARG A 98 4.30 4.87 -14.86
CA ARG A 98 4.83 6.18 -14.54
C ARG A 98 4.94 6.36 -13.03
N ARG A 99 5.88 7.19 -12.62
CA ARG A 99 5.95 7.64 -11.24
C ARG A 99 4.70 8.44 -10.89
N ILE A 100 3.98 8.02 -9.85
CA ILE A 100 2.81 8.72 -9.33
C ILE A 100 3.17 9.54 -8.11
N SER A 101 2.46 10.65 -7.89
CA SER A 101 2.65 11.51 -6.72
C SER A 101 1.36 11.73 -5.93
N GLU A 102 0.21 11.42 -6.50
CA GLU A 102 -1.09 11.63 -5.84
C GLU A 102 -1.88 10.34 -5.62
N ARG A 103 -2.69 10.32 -4.56
CA ARG A 103 -3.56 9.16 -4.24
C ARG A 103 -4.56 8.84 -5.35
N ALA A 104 -5.02 9.87 -6.07
CA ALA A 104 -5.94 9.69 -7.19
C ALA A 104 -5.28 8.93 -8.35
N GLU A 105 -3.98 9.10 -8.55
CA GLU A 105 -3.21 8.43 -9.59
C GLU A 105 -2.98 6.94 -9.28
N ILE A 106 -2.90 6.56 -7.99
CA ILE A 106 -2.81 5.14 -7.57
C ILE A 106 -3.93 4.34 -8.22
N ARG A 107 -5.18 4.83 -8.10
CA ARG A 107 -6.33 4.14 -8.68
C ARG A 107 -6.24 4.05 -10.20
N GLN A 108 -5.76 5.11 -10.86
CA GLN A 108 -5.62 5.11 -12.31
C GLN A 108 -4.60 4.08 -12.78
N GLU A 109 -3.43 4.01 -12.14
CA GLU A 109 -2.41 3.01 -12.46
C GLU A 109 -2.89 1.59 -12.13
N VAL A 110 -3.57 1.38 -11.00
CA VAL A 110 -4.16 0.06 -10.63
C VAL A 110 -5.19 -0.38 -11.65
N VAL A 111 -6.10 0.51 -12.08
CA VAL A 111 -7.09 0.19 -13.11
C VAL A 111 -6.41 -0.14 -14.44
N ARG A 112 -5.41 0.66 -14.85
CA ARG A 112 -4.64 0.39 -16.06
C ARG A 112 -3.96 -0.99 -16.00
N MET A 113 -3.28 -1.32 -14.90
CA MET A 113 -2.64 -2.63 -14.73
C MET A 113 -3.66 -3.77 -14.77
N TYR A 114 -4.84 -3.57 -14.18
CA TYR A 114 -5.94 -4.52 -14.26
C TYR A 114 -6.44 -4.70 -15.70
N GLU A 115 -6.65 -3.63 -16.45
CA GLU A 115 -7.05 -3.68 -17.86
C GLU A 115 -6.01 -4.41 -18.72
N GLN A 116 -4.72 -4.12 -18.50
CA GLN A 116 -3.62 -4.82 -19.16
C GLN A 116 -3.59 -6.32 -18.81
N ALA A 117 -3.85 -6.67 -17.56
CA ALA A 117 -3.95 -8.06 -17.12
C ALA A 117 -5.14 -8.79 -17.75
N CYS A 118 -6.29 -8.12 -17.85
CA CYS A 118 -7.48 -8.62 -18.53
C CYS A 118 -7.24 -8.86 -20.02
N ASP A 119 -6.61 -7.90 -20.72
CA ASP A 119 -6.24 -8.02 -22.13
C ASP A 119 -5.26 -9.20 -22.35
N ALA A 120 -4.23 -9.31 -21.51
CA ALA A 120 -3.26 -10.40 -21.56
C ALA A 120 -3.87 -11.80 -21.35
N LEU A 121 -4.94 -11.90 -20.55
CA LEU A 121 -5.67 -13.16 -20.33
C LEU A 121 -6.83 -13.37 -21.30
N GLY A 122 -7.20 -12.37 -22.09
CA GLY A 122 -8.41 -12.39 -22.92
C GLY A 122 -9.70 -12.48 -22.11
N VAL A 123 -9.71 -12.00 -20.86
CA VAL A 123 -10.86 -12.06 -19.95
C VAL A 123 -11.51 -10.67 -19.87
N PRO A 124 -12.85 -10.55 -20.03
CA PRO A 124 -13.50 -9.25 -19.87
C PRO A 124 -13.36 -8.74 -18.42
N PRO A 125 -13.08 -7.44 -18.21
CA PRO A 125 -12.92 -6.88 -16.88
C PRO A 125 -14.20 -7.03 -16.06
N ARG A 126 -14.09 -7.56 -14.83
CA ARG A 126 -15.25 -7.85 -13.96
C ARG A 126 -16.09 -6.63 -13.60
N SER A 127 -15.57 -5.41 -13.76
CA SER A 127 -16.37 -4.18 -13.65
C SER A 127 -17.55 -4.17 -14.63
N ALA A 128 -17.45 -4.84 -15.79
CA ALA A 128 -18.56 -5.01 -16.72
C ALA A 128 -19.61 -6.04 -16.23
N GLU A 129 -19.20 -7.05 -15.45
CA GLU A 129 -20.06 -8.13 -14.95
C GLU A 129 -20.93 -7.68 -13.77
N ARG A 130 -20.41 -6.84 -12.86
CA ARG A 130 -21.19 -6.36 -11.69
C ARG A 130 -22.35 -5.45 -12.09
N ASN A 131 -22.21 -4.68 -13.18
CA ASN A 131 -23.28 -3.85 -13.72
C ASN A 131 -24.36 -4.70 -14.44
N SER A 132 -24.03 -5.90 -14.90
CA SER A 132 -24.93 -6.79 -15.63
C SER A 132 -25.82 -7.66 -14.73
N ARG A 133 -25.50 -7.79 -13.44
CA ARG A 133 -26.35 -8.50 -12.45
C ARG A 133 -27.47 -7.66 -11.82
N SER A 134 -27.60 -6.38 -12.19
CA SER A 134 -28.59 -5.46 -11.61
C SER A 134 -29.84 -5.20 -12.45
N ARG A 135 -30.17 -6.06 -13.42
CA ARG A 135 -31.51 -6.07 -14.05
C ARG A 135 -32.24 -7.40 -13.79
N PRO A 136 -32.93 -7.55 -12.65
CA PRO A 136 -34.01 -8.53 -12.56
C PRO A 136 -35.15 -8.04 -13.46
N GLY A 137 -35.59 -8.89 -14.38
CA GLY A 137 -36.70 -8.61 -15.28
C GLY A 137 -37.98 -8.27 -14.53
N LEU A 138 -38.59 -7.15 -14.92
CA LEU A 138 -39.95 -6.79 -14.52
C LEU A 138 -40.92 -7.57 -15.44
N LYS A 139 -41.63 -8.52 -14.86
CA LYS A 139 -42.83 -9.15 -15.44
C LYS A 139 -44.04 -8.30 -15.09
#